data_AF-A0A7Z1S7U0-F1
#
_entry.id   AF-A0A7Z1S7U0-F1
#
_cell.length_a   1.000
_cell.length_b   1.000
_cell.length_c   1.000
_cell.angle_alpha   90.00
_cell.angle_beta   90.00
_cell.angle_gamma   90.00
#
_symmetry.space_group_name_H-M   'P 1'
#
loop_
_entity.id
_entity.type
_entity.pdbx_description
1 polymer ?
#
loop_
_entity_poly.entity_id
_entity_poly.type
_entity_poly.pdbx_seq_one_letter_code
_entity_poly.pdbx_strand_id
1 'polypeptide(L)'
;EGDVLIKVHYSGINYKDALATQDHNKIVKQYPMVPGIDLAGTIEETNAPGFEVGDKVIVTSYDLGVSHYGGFSEYARVKSEWVIELPEDVPLEEAMIYGTAGYTAGLAIEQLEKSGMSIEGKEVHVRGATGGVGTISLLMLNNLGYDVIASTGRDDAEEKLKKLGAKEVIGRLPEDNSKPLEKRTWQAAIDPVGGENLPYIVKRLDNNGSVALICITGGNNFETTVLPFILRGASII
;
A
#
# COMPACT_ATOMS: atom_id res chain seq x y z
N GLU A 1 -7.43 16.79 -19.92
CA GLU A 1 -6.29 17.23 -20.76
C GLU A 1 -5.18 16.19 -20.68
N GLY A 2 -4.42 15.95 -21.75
CA GLY A 2 -3.39 14.91 -21.76
C GLY A 2 -2.95 14.57 -23.19
N ASP A 3 -1.74 14.05 -23.32
CA ASP A 3 -1.06 13.71 -24.57
C ASP A 3 -1.08 12.21 -24.89
N VAL A 4 -1.67 11.37 -24.02
CA VAL A 4 -1.86 9.94 -24.22
C VAL A 4 -3.32 9.55 -23.96
N LEU A 5 -3.99 8.92 -24.94
CA LEU A 5 -5.29 8.28 -24.81
C LEU A 5 -5.08 6.77 -24.67
N ILE A 6 -5.67 6.20 -23.64
CA ILE A 6 -5.57 4.77 -23.32
C ILE A 6 -6.96 4.16 -23.42
N LYS A 7 -7.07 3.06 -24.16
CA LYS A 7 -8.20 2.14 -24.06
C LYS A 7 -8.00 1.31 -22.81
N VAL A 8 -8.85 1.53 -21.81
CA VAL A 8 -8.74 0.89 -20.49
C VAL A 8 -9.31 -0.52 -20.59
N HIS A 9 -8.55 -1.49 -20.09
CA HIS A 9 -8.98 -2.89 -20.02
C HIS A 9 -9.34 -3.29 -18.58
N TYR A 10 -8.54 -2.83 -17.62
CA TYR A 10 -8.70 -3.17 -16.20
C TYR A 10 -8.45 -1.94 -15.32
N SER A 11 -9.07 -1.95 -14.14
CA SER A 11 -8.89 -0.96 -13.07
C SER A 11 -8.97 -1.70 -11.73
N GLY A 12 -8.31 -1.15 -10.70
CA GLY A 12 -8.41 -1.63 -9.32
C GLY A 12 -9.42 -0.83 -8.50
N ILE A 13 -9.85 -1.38 -7.35
CA ILE A 13 -10.58 -0.64 -6.31
C ILE A 13 -9.71 -0.56 -5.07
N ASN A 14 -9.34 0.67 -4.70
CA ASN A 14 -8.57 0.97 -3.51
C ASN A 14 -9.45 1.61 -2.43
N TYR A 15 -8.90 1.70 -1.21
CA TYR A 15 -9.55 2.44 -0.12
C TYR A 15 -9.86 3.89 -0.52
N LYS A 16 -8.95 4.54 -1.26
CA LYS A 16 -9.12 5.91 -1.75
C LYS A 16 -10.28 6.04 -2.75
N ASP A 17 -10.51 5.05 -3.60
CA ASP A 17 -11.66 5.04 -4.53
C ASP A 17 -12.98 4.98 -3.76
N ALA A 18 -13.06 4.15 -2.72
CA ALA A 18 -14.24 4.09 -1.85
C ALA A 18 -14.48 5.39 -1.07
N LEU A 19 -13.42 6.12 -0.70
CA LEU A 19 -13.55 7.45 -0.11
C LEU A 19 -13.96 8.52 -1.12
N ALA A 20 -13.55 8.37 -2.39
CA ALA A 20 -13.90 9.28 -3.47
C ALA A 20 -15.40 9.29 -3.78
N THR A 21 -16.13 8.21 -3.45
CA THR A 21 -17.59 8.13 -3.60
C THR A 21 -18.36 8.66 -2.40
N GLN A 22 -17.70 9.27 -1.40
CA GLN A 22 -18.33 9.78 -0.18
C GLN A 22 -18.20 11.30 -0.08
N ASP A 23 -19.28 11.99 0.28
CA ASP A 23 -19.39 13.46 0.25
C ASP A 23 -18.44 14.19 1.24
N HIS A 24 -17.92 13.50 2.26
CA HIS A 24 -17.29 14.17 3.41
C HIS A 24 -15.76 14.11 3.45
N ASN A 25 -15.12 13.35 2.56
CA ASN A 25 -13.68 13.08 2.65
C ASN A 25 -12.80 14.04 1.81
N LYS A 26 -13.42 14.95 1.05
CA LYS A 26 -12.75 15.95 0.18
C LYS A 26 -11.69 15.36 -0.76
N ILE A 27 -11.82 14.08 -1.12
CA ILE A 27 -10.94 13.42 -2.08
C ILE A 27 -11.19 14.02 -3.46
N VAL A 28 -12.43 13.93 -3.96
CA VAL A 28 -12.83 14.57 -5.21
C VAL A 28 -13.04 16.06 -4.97
N LYS A 29 -12.31 16.89 -5.70
CA LYS A 29 -12.37 18.36 -5.55
C LYS A 29 -13.53 19.00 -6.31
N GLN A 30 -13.95 18.40 -7.44
CA GLN A 30 -14.96 18.94 -8.35
C GLN A 30 -15.76 17.81 -9.00
N TYR A 31 -17.07 18.03 -9.19
CA TYR A 31 -18.00 17.11 -9.85
C TYR A 31 -18.57 17.75 -11.13
N PRO A 32 -18.94 16.95 -12.17
CA PRO A 32 -18.90 15.49 -12.23
C PRO A 32 -17.46 14.92 -12.36
N MET A 33 -17.24 13.73 -11.79
CA MET A 33 -15.94 13.04 -11.75
C MET A 33 -16.11 11.57 -12.14
N VAL A 34 -15.15 11.06 -12.91
CA VAL A 34 -14.93 9.62 -13.14
C VAL A 34 -13.85 9.15 -12.16
N PRO A 35 -14.16 8.31 -11.16
CA PRO A 35 -13.17 7.80 -10.20
C PRO A 35 -12.24 6.71 -10.79
N GLY A 36 -11.42 6.09 -9.94
CA GLY A 36 -10.49 5.03 -10.31
C GLY A 36 -9.05 5.55 -10.38
N ILE A 37 -8.29 5.37 -9.30
CA ILE A 37 -6.89 5.84 -9.21
C ILE A 37 -5.88 4.96 -9.93
N ASP A 38 -6.33 3.84 -10.49
CA ASP A 38 -5.52 2.88 -11.22
C ASP A 38 -6.17 2.56 -12.56
N LEU A 39 -5.38 2.34 -13.60
CA LEU A 39 -5.81 1.68 -14.83
C LEU A 39 -4.66 0.92 -15.47
N ALA A 40 -5.01 -0.12 -16.21
CA ALA A 40 -4.13 -0.78 -17.16
C ALA A 40 -4.83 -0.90 -18.51
N GLY A 41 -4.11 -0.62 -19.58
CA GLY A 41 -4.69 -0.72 -20.91
C GLY A 41 -3.68 -0.58 -22.04
N THR A 42 -4.22 -0.25 -23.20
CA THR A 42 -3.45 -0.13 -24.45
C THR A 42 -3.53 1.31 -24.95
N ILE A 43 -2.42 1.90 -25.38
CA ILE A 43 -2.41 3.24 -25.97
C ILE A 43 -3.19 3.21 -27.30
N GLU A 44 -4.22 4.05 -27.39
CA GLU A 44 -5.06 4.24 -28.57
C GLU A 44 -4.59 5.45 -29.41
N GLU A 45 -4.09 6.51 -28.75
CA GLU A 45 -3.58 7.71 -29.40
C GLU A 45 -2.48 8.33 -28.52
N THR A 46 -1.38 8.80 -29.11
CA THR A 46 -0.32 9.49 -28.37
C THR A 46 0.38 10.53 -29.23
N ASN A 47 0.76 11.66 -28.62
CA ASN A 47 1.71 12.64 -29.17
C ASN A 47 3.00 12.70 -28.34
N ALA A 48 3.15 11.84 -27.34
CA ALA A 48 4.27 11.83 -26.42
C ALA A 48 5.45 11.04 -26.98
N PRO A 49 6.69 11.55 -26.89
CA PRO A 49 7.87 10.79 -27.27
C PRO A 49 8.07 9.60 -26.32
N GLY A 50 8.51 8.46 -26.85
CA GLY A 50 8.79 7.25 -26.08
C GLY A 50 7.59 6.31 -25.89
N PHE A 51 6.42 6.66 -26.43
CA PHE A 51 5.24 5.81 -26.42
C PHE A 51 4.66 5.67 -27.83
N GLU A 52 4.16 4.50 -28.16
CA GLU A 52 3.55 4.16 -29.45
C GLU A 52 2.11 3.64 -29.27
N VAL A 53 1.31 3.79 -30.32
CA VAL A 53 -0.03 3.19 -30.37
C VAL A 53 0.11 1.67 -30.33
N GLY A 54 -0.63 1.02 -29.42
CA GLY A 54 -0.53 -0.42 -29.18
C GLY A 54 0.30 -0.80 -27.95
N ASP A 55 1.05 0.13 -27.35
CA ASP A 55 1.79 -0.15 -26.12
C ASP A 55 0.85 -0.47 -24.97
N LYS A 56 1.23 -1.47 -24.17
CA LYS A 56 0.54 -1.83 -22.93
C LYS A 56 1.11 -1.03 -21.79
N VAL A 57 0.24 -0.38 -21.03
CA VAL A 57 0.65 0.60 -20.02
C VAL A 57 -0.18 0.51 -18.76
N ILE A 58 0.41 1.00 -17.68
CA ILE A 58 -0.19 1.20 -16.37
C ILE A 58 -0.23 2.71 -16.08
N VAL A 59 -1.28 3.16 -15.42
CA VAL A 59 -1.30 4.46 -14.75
C VAL A 59 -1.83 4.24 -13.34
N THR A 60 -1.06 4.64 -12.33
CA THR A 60 -1.49 4.64 -10.93
C THR A 60 -1.08 5.96 -10.29
N SER A 61 -1.76 6.38 -9.21
CA SER A 61 -1.40 7.58 -8.44
C SER A 61 -1.70 8.93 -9.13
N TYR A 62 -0.86 9.94 -8.89
CA TYR A 62 -1.02 11.33 -9.35
C TYR A 62 -2.41 11.91 -9.02
N ASP A 63 -3.01 12.61 -9.99
CA ASP A 63 -4.35 13.19 -9.89
C ASP A 63 -5.46 12.28 -10.46
N LEU A 64 -5.11 11.10 -10.99
CA LEU A 64 -6.03 10.16 -11.62
C LEU A 64 -7.13 9.74 -10.63
N GLY A 65 -8.39 9.80 -11.05
CA GLY A 65 -9.57 9.45 -10.25
C GLY A 65 -9.89 10.42 -9.10
N VAL A 66 -9.19 11.57 -9.01
CA VAL A 66 -9.30 12.51 -7.87
C VAL A 66 -9.49 13.95 -8.35
N SER A 67 -8.50 14.50 -9.06
CA SER A 67 -8.56 15.81 -9.72
C SER A 67 -8.72 15.68 -11.23
N HIS A 68 -8.50 14.48 -11.75
CA HIS A 68 -8.49 14.12 -13.16
C HIS A 68 -9.31 12.84 -13.37
N TYR A 69 -9.98 12.70 -14.52
CA TYR A 69 -10.85 11.54 -14.78
C TYR A 69 -10.05 10.23 -14.80
N GLY A 70 -10.54 9.25 -14.05
CA GLY A 70 -9.85 8.03 -13.70
C GLY A 70 -10.16 6.81 -14.57
N GLY A 71 -9.73 5.66 -14.04
CA GLY A 71 -9.79 4.34 -14.69
C GLY A 71 -11.16 3.67 -14.74
N PHE A 72 -12.18 4.20 -14.07
CA PHE A 72 -13.56 3.65 -14.16
C PHE A 72 -14.29 4.12 -15.43
N SER A 73 -13.63 3.95 -16.57
CA SER A 73 -14.07 4.35 -17.91
C SER A 73 -13.43 3.42 -18.94
N GLU A 74 -14.07 3.23 -20.10
CA GLU A 74 -13.50 2.46 -21.22
C GLU A 74 -12.28 3.16 -21.85
N TYR A 75 -12.19 4.49 -21.71
CA TYR A 75 -11.05 5.28 -22.18
C TYR A 75 -10.64 6.32 -21.14
N ALA A 76 -9.34 6.56 -21.03
CA ALA A 76 -8.77 7.60 -20.19
C ALA A 76 -7.70 8.37 -20.97
N ARG A 77 -7.75 9.71 -20.90
CA ARG A 77 -6.71 10.57 -21.47
C ARG A 77 -5.87 11.15 -20.34
N VAL A 78 -4.58 10.86 -20.32
CA VAL A 78 -3.65 11.24 -19.25
C VAL A 78 -2.42 11.94 -19.81
N LYS A 79 -1.59 12.47 -18.92
CA LYS A 79 -0.26 12.97 -19.29
C LYS A 79 0.72 11.80 -19.36
N SER A 80 1.62 11.83 -20.34
CA SER A 80 2.70 10.85 -20.53
C SER A 80 3.58 10.67 -19.31
N GLU A 81 3.79 11.74 -18.51
CA GLU A 81 4.53 11.69 -17.24
C GLU A 81 3.90 10.77 -16.16
N TRP A 82 2.65 10.33 -16.34
CA TRP A 82 1.98 9.38 -15.44
C TRP A 82 1.98 7.95 -15.97
N VAL A 83 2.34 7.77 -17.24
CA VAL A 83 2.27 6.48 -17.92
C VAL A 83 3.51 5.67 -17.59
N ILE A 84 3.29 4.45 -17.13
CA ILE A 84 4.32 3.48 -16.80
C ILE A 84 4.22 2.34 -17.81
N GLU A 85 5.34 1.98 -18.42
CA GLU A 85 5.41 0.81 -19.28
C GLU A 85 5.09 -0.46 -18.48
N LEU A 86 4.20 -1.29 -19.01
CA LEU A 86 3.90 -2.60 -18.42
C LEU A 86 5.11 -3.53 -18.64
N PRO A 87 5.67 -4.16 -17.60
CA PRO A 87 6.72 -5.16 -17.79
C PRO A 87 6.24 -6.29 -18.72
N GLU A 88 7.09 -6.74 -19.64
CA GLU A 88 6.71 -7.65 -20.75
C GLU A 88 5.97 -8.91 -20.29
N ASP A 89 6.35 -9.46 -19.13
CA ASP A 89 5.82 -10.70 -18.58
C ASP A 89 4.59 -10.53 -17.67
N VAL A 90 4.09 -9.30 -17.49
CA VAL A 90 2.95 -9.03 -16.60
C VAL A 90 1.67 -8.86 -17.41
N PRO A 91 0.65 -9.72 -17.25
CA PRO A 91 -0.66 -9.50 -17.85
C PRO A 91 -1.32 -8.22 -17.34
N LEU A 92 -2.09 -7.54 -18.20
CA LEU A 92 -2.82 -6.31 -17.83
C LEU A 92 -3.74 -6.50 -16.62
N GLU A 93 -4.38 -7.67 -16.51
CA GLU A 93 -5.22 -8.02 -15.36
C GLU A 93 -4.39 -8.10 -14.07
N GLU A 94 -3.25 -8.81 -14.10
CA GLU A 94 -2.37 -8.96 -12.95
C GLU A 94 -1.79 -7.61 -12.48
N ALA A 95 -1.48 -6.72 -13.41
CA ALA A 95 -1.05 -5.36 -13.07
C ALA A 95 -2.08 -4.63 -12.19
N MET A 96 -3.38 -4.84 -12.42
CA MET A 96 -4.46 -4.24 -11.62
C MET A 96 -4.86 -5.06 -10.39
N ILE A 97 -4.51 -6.36 -10.34
CA ILE A 97 -4.56 -7.14 -9.09
C ILE A 97 -3.56 -6.57 -8.08
N TYR A 98 -2.35 -6.20 -8.53
CA TYR A 98 -1.42 -5.45 -7.69
C TYR A 98 -1.93 -4.03 -7.46
N GLY A 99 -2.14 -3.26 -8.53
CA GLY A 99 -2.62 -1.88 -8.48
C GLY A 99 -1.78 -0.99 -7.54
N THR A 100 -2.37 0.12 -7.09
CA THR A 100 -1.75 1.02 -6.11
C THR A 100 -1.42 0.28 -4.81
N ALA A 101 -2.29 -0.62 -4.35
CA ALA A 101 -2.08 -1.33 -3.08
C ALA A 101 -0.82 -2.20 -3.06
N GLY A 102 -0.61 -2.99 -4.13
CA GLY A 102 0.55 -3.84 -4.31
C GLY A 102 1.81 -3.06 -4.63
N TYR A 103 1.71 -2.00 -5.44
CA TYR A 103 2.82 -1.09 -5.69
C TYR A 103 3.33 -0.46 -4.37
N THR A 104 2.41 0.00 -3.53
CA THR A 104 2.75 0.59 -2.23
C THR A 104 3.33 -0.44 -1.26
N ALA A 105 2.85 -1.70 -1.29
CA ALA A 105 3.45 -2.79 -0.53
C ALA A 105 4.91 -3.05 -0.94
N GLY A 106 5.18 -3.09 -2.26
CA GLY A 106 6.54 -3.26 -2.79
C GLY A 106 7.49 -2.13 -2.37
N LEU A 107 7.05 -0.87 -2.50
CA LEU A 107 7.83 0.29 -2.05
C LEU A 107 8.12 0.24 -0.54
N ALA A 108 7.15 -0.17 0.27
CA ALA A 108 7.32 -0.30 1.71
C ALA A 108 8.37 -1.37 2.06
N ILE A 109 8.32 -2.53 1.41
CA ILE A 109 9.32 -3.60 1.60
C ILE A 109 10.70 -3.12 1.20
N GLU A 110 10.84 -2.51 0.01
CA GLU A 110 12.12 -2.00 -0.49
C GLU A 110 12.72 -0.95 0.47
N GLN A 111 11.87 -0.05 0.98
CA GLN A 111 12.31 0.99 1.91
C GLN A 111 12.68 0.40 3.28
N LEU A 112 11.98 -0.62 3.76
CA LEU A 112 12.33 -1.35 4.99
C LEU A 112 13.66 -2.10 4.84
N GLU A 113 13.91 -2.74 3.71
CA GLU A 113 15.19 -3.40 3.40
C GLU A 113 16.35 -2.39 3.39
N LYS A 114 16.16 -1.23 2.73
CA LYS A 114 17.13 -0.12 2.76
C LYS A 114 17.38 0.41 4.18
N SER A 115 16.39 0.32 5.06
CA SER A 115 16.49 0.67 6.48
C SER A 115 17.06 -0.43 7.38
N GLY A 116 17.48 -1.57 6.81
CA GLY A 116 18.18 -2.63 7.52
C GLY A 116 17.33 -3.86 7.89
N MET A 117 16.11 -3.97 7.37
CA MET A 117 15.32 -5.21 7.46
C MET A 117 16.00 -6.33 6.65
N SER A 118 16.23 -7.49 7.26
CA SER A 118 16.85 -8.65 6.59
C SER A 118 16.19 -9.96 6.99
N ILE A 119 16.30 -11.00 6.15
CA ILE A 119 15.65 -12.29 6.39
C ILE A 119 16.20 -13.01 7.63
N GLU A 120 17.41 -12.67 8.08
CA GLU A 120 18.02 -13.19 9.31
C GLU A 120 17.58 -12.43 10.57
N GLY A 121 16.83 -11.34 10.41
CA GLY A 121 16.30 -10.54 11.51
C GLY A 121 15.12 -11.21 12.23
N LYS A 122 14.50 -10.45 13.13
CA LYS A 122 13.26 -10.89 13.81
C LYS A 122 12.06 -10.91 12.85
N GLU A 123 10.92 -11.34 13.32
CA GLU A 123 9.72 -11.32 12.49
C GLU A 123 9.32 -9.91 12.03
N VAL A 124 8.72 -9.83 10.84
CA VAL A 124 8.11 -8.62 10.27
C VAL A 124 6.62 -8.61 10.59
N HIS A 125 6.10 -7.50 11.08
CA HIS A 125 4.68 -7.37 11.39
C HIS A 125 3.89 -6.73 10.24
N VAL A 126 2.81 -7.36 9.80
CA VAL A 126 1.88 -6.79 8.81
C VAL A 126 0.54 -6.50 9.48
N ARG A 127 0.20 -5.22 9.65
CA ARG A 127 -1.09 -4.79 10.21
C ARG A 127 -2.17 -4.71 9.14
N GLY A 128 -3.42 -5.00 9.53
CA GLY A 128 -4.55 -4.94 8.60
C GLY A 128 -4.40 -5.96 7.47
N ALA A 129 -3.88 -7.14 7.78
CA ALA A 129 -3.40 -8.13 6.81
C ALA A 129 -4.48 -8.64 5.83
N THR A 130 -5.77 -8.43 6.13
CA THR A 130 -6.89 -8.79 5.24
C THR A 130 -7.25 -7.71 4.22
N GLY A 131 -6.65 -6.52 4.29
CA GLY A 131 -6.81 -5.46 3.30
C GLY A 131 -5.88 -5.63 2.10
N GLY A 132 -6.07 -4.85 1.03
CA GLY A 132 -5.28 -4.96 -0.20
C GLY A 132 -3.76 -4.87 0.04
N VAL A 133 -3.31 -3.79 0.68
CA VAL A 133 -1.88 -3.60 1.00
C VAL A 133 -1.36 -4.72 1.91
N GLY A 134 -2.10 -5.06 2.98
CA GLY A 134 -1.68 -6.06 3.95
C GLY A 134 -1.57 -7.47 3.35
N THR A 135 -2.53 -7.88 2.52
CA THR A 135 -2.52 -9.20 1.87
C THR A 135 -1.36 -9.33 0.88
N ILE A 136 -1.12 -8.29 0.06
CA ILE A 136 -0.01 -8.32 -0.89
C ILE A 136 1.34 -8.23 -0.18
N SER A 137 1.46 -7.41 0.87
CA SER A 137 2.68 -7.32 1.70
C SER A 137 3.04 -8.68 2.31
N LEU A 138 2.05 -9.39 2.86
CA LEU A 138 2.24 -10.72 3.43
C LEU A 138 2.76 -11.71 2.38
N LEU A 139 2.12 -11.75 1.21
CA LEU A 139 2.52 -12.63 0.11
C LEU A 139 3.96 -12.34 -0.35
N MET A 140 4.30 -11.06 -0.56
CA MET A 140 5.63 -10.63 -1.00
C MET A 140 6.69 -10.98 0.04
N LEU A 141 6.49 -10.62 1.31
CA LEU A 141 7.44 -10.90 2.38
C LEU A 141 7.67 -12.40 2.58
N ASN A 142 6.61 -13.21 2.57
CA ASN A 142 6.73 -14.66 2.67
C ASN A 142 7.51 -15.24 1.48
N ASN A 143 7.25 -14.76 0.25
CA ASN A 143 7.98 -15.21 -0.93
C ASN A 143 9.46 -14.80 -0.92
N LEU A 144 9.78 -13.67 -0.28
CA LEU A 144 11.15 -13.22 -0.05
C LEU A 144 11.86 -13.95 1.11
N GLY A 145 11.14 -14.80 1.85
CA GLY A 145 11.71 -15.61 2.94
C GLY A 145 11.68 -14.97 4.32
N TYR A 146 10.91 -13.90 4.51
CA TYR A 146 10.71 -13.30 5.83
C TYR A 146 9.67 -14.08 6.65
N ASP A 147 9.92 -14.21 7.95
CA ASP A 147 8.91 -14.65 8.90
C ASP A 147 7.92 -13.50 9.20
N VAL A 148 6.64 -13.69 8.87
CA VAL A 148 5.62 -12.64 8.98
C VAL A 148 4.60 -12.94 10.08
N ILE A 149 4.38 -11.97 10.97
CA ILE A 149 3.27 -11.93 11.93
C ILE A 149 2.18 -11.01 11.38
N ALA A 150 1.02 -11.58 11.05
CA ALA A 150 -0.10 -10.83 10.50
C ALA A 150 -1.08 -10.43 11.62
N SER A 151 -1.50 -9.16 11.68
CA SER A 151 -2.61 -8.74 12.55
C SER A 151 -3.86 -8.36 11.77
N THR A 152 -5.00 -8.81 12.27
CA THR A 152 -6.31 -8.56 11.66
C THR A 152 -7.40 -8.42 12.72
N GLY A 153 -8.41 -7.59 12.44
CA GLY A 153 -9.62 -7.52 13.25
C GLY A 153 -10.75 -8.43 12.78
N ARG A 154 -10.47 -9.37 11.87
CA ARG A 154 -11.43 -10.36 11.37
C ARG A 154 -11.11 -11.72 11.97
N ASP A 155 -12.04 -12.27 12.74
CA ASP A 155 -11.87 -13.54 13.46
C ASP A 155 -11.83 -14.76 12.52
N ASP A 156 -12.40 -14.65 11.33
CA ASP A 156 -12.49 -15.71 10.33
C ASP A 156 -11.30 -15.76 9.35
N ALA A 157 -10.30 -14.89 9.53
CA ALA A 157 -9.23 -14.70 8.56
C ALA A 157 -7.95 -15.51 8.83
N GLU A 158 -7.84 -16.17 9.99
CA GLU A 158 -6.60 -16.85 10.41
C GLU A 158 -6.15 -17.91 9.39
N GLU A 159 -7.03 -18.82 8.99
CA GLU A 159 -6.69 -19.89 8.05
C GLU A 159 -6.25 -19.34 6.69
N LYS A 160 -6.94 -18.31 6.20
CA LYS A 160 -6.61 -17.64 4.94
C LYS A 160 -5.23 -16.99 5.01
N LEU A 161 -4.93 -16.26 6.08
CA LEU A 161 -3.64 -15.57 6.24
C LEU A 161 -2.48 -16.56 6.40
N LYS A 162 -2.68 -17.68 7.11
CA LYS A 162 -1.66 -18.75 7.18
C LYS A 162 -1.39 -19.37 5.80
N LYS A 163 -2.42 -19.60 4.99
CA LYS A 163 -2.25 -20.08 3.60
C LYS A 163 -1.47 -19.09 2.72
N LEU A 164 -1.54 -17.80 3.03
CA LEU A 164 -0.80 -16.75 2.33
C LEU A 164 0.64 -16.57 2.85
N GLY A 165 1.05 -17.31 3.89
CA GLY A 165 2.41 -17.29 4.41
C GLY A 165 2.60 -16.64 5.78
N ALA A 166 1.51 -16.35 6.51
CA ALA A 166 1.67 -15.84 7.88
C ALA A 166 2.19 -16.95 8.80
N LYS A 167 3.32 -16.71 9.47
CA LYS A 167 3.87 -17.59 10.51
C LYS A 167 2.94 -17.64 11.72
N GLU A 168 2.40 -16.48 12.09
CA GLU A 168 1.41 -16.32 13.15
C GLU A 168 0.38 -15.28 12.72
N VAL A 169 -0.86 -15.46 13.18
CA VAL A 169 -1.92 -14.47 13.03
C VAL A 169 -2.36 -14.05 14.41
N ILE A 170 -2.32 -12.74 14.68
CA ILE A 170 -2.79 -12.14 15.91
C ILE A 170 -4.04 -11.29 15.64
N GLY A 171 -4.82 -11.07 16.69
CA GLY A 171 -5.99 -10.20 16.62
C GLY A 171 -5.63 -8.74 16.38
N ARG A 172 -6.64 -7.87 16.42
CA ARG A 172 -6.44 -6.42 16.36
C ARG A 172 -5.52 -5.99 17.51
N LEU A 173 -4.56 -5.12 17.20
CA LEU A 173 -3.69 -4.55 18.22
C LEU A 173 -4.53 -3.81 19.27
N PRO A 174 -4.23 -3.97 20.56
CA PRO A 174 -4.96 -3.28 21.62
C PRO A 174 -4.65 -1.78 21.60
N GLU A 175 -5.41 -1.02 22.40
CA GLU A 175 -5.05 0.35 22.75
C GLU A 175 -3.64 0.41 23.35
N ASP A 176 -2.94 1.52 23.09
CA ASP A 176 -1.61 1.68 23.61
C ASP A 176 -1.63 1.89 25.14
N ASN A 177 -0.61 1.39 25.83
CA ASN A 177 -0.45 1.61 27.26
C ASN A 177 0.52 2.77 27.54
N SER A 178 0.56 3.26 28.78
CA SER A 178 1.40 4.40 29.17
C SER A 178 2.92 4.13 29.16
N LYS A 179 3.37 2.88 28.93
CA LYS A 179 4.80 2.59 28.89
C LYS A 179 5.42 3.13 27.59
N PRO A 180 6.51 3.88 27.67
CA PRO A 180 7.16 4.44 26.48
C PRO A 180 7.91 3.41 25.64
N LEU A 181 8.28 2.27 26.23
CA LEU A 181 9.03 1.18 25.60
C LEU A 181 8.48 -0.17 26.09
N GLU A 182 8.39 -1.14 25.17
CA GLU A 182 7.96 -2.50 25.45
C GLU A 182 9.01 -3.53 25.02
N LYS A 183 8.75 -4.81 25.27
CA LYS A 183 9.58 -5.90 24.75
C LYS A 183 9.77 -5.73 23.23
N ARG A 184 11.02 -5.86 22.78
CA ARG A 184 11.40 -5.82 21.37
C ARG A 184 10.91 -7.08 20.67
N THR A 185 9.99 -6.93 19.73
CA THR A 185 9.27 -8.03 19.08
C THR A 185 9.59 -8.12 17.59
N TRP A 186 9.51 -7.00 16.86
CA TRP A 186 9.59 -7.02 15.40
C TRP A 186 10.78 -6.22 14.90
N GLN A 187 11.47 -6.72 13.88
CA GLN A 187 12.51 -5.92 13.22
C GLN A 187 11.90 -4.80 12.38
N ALA A 188 10.72 -5.06 11.82
CA ALA A 188 10.05 -4.16 10.90
C ALA A 188 8.54 -4.32 10.99
N ALA A 189 7.80 -3.30 10.54
CA ALA A 189 6.36 -3.41 10.37
C ALA A 189 5.87 -2.69 9.11
N ILE A 190 4.82 -3.22 8.51
CA ILE A 190 4.03 -2.57 7.46
C ILE A 190 2.66 -2.22 8.06
N ASP A 191 2.35 -0.92 8.11
CA ASP A 191 1.12 -0.41 8.73
C ASP A 191 0.26 0.43 7.75
N PRO A 192 -0.72 -0.18 7.05
CA PRO A 192 -1.73 0.52 6.29
C PRO A 192 -2.91 1.02 7.16
N VAL A 193 -2.77 1.01 8.49
CA VAL A 193 -3.85 1.39 9.40
C VAL A 193 -3.55 2.68 10.14
N GLY A 194 -2.35 2.84 10.71
CA GLY A 194 -1.99 4.04 11.45
C GLY A 194 -2.89 4.27 12.67
N GLY A 195 -3.16 5.53 12.97
CA GLY A 195 -4.04 5.91 14.08
C GLY A 195 -3.49 5.58 15.47
N GLU A 196 -4.39 5.50 16.44
CA GLU A 196 -4.08 5.41 17.88
C GLU A 196 -3.33 4.13 18.30
N ASN A 197 -3.35 3.06 17.50
CA ASN A 197 -2.59 1.85 17.80
C ASN A 197 -1.21 1.79 17.12
N LEU A 198 -0.83 2.76 16.29
CA LEU A 198 0.54 2.83 15.74
C LEU A 198 1.62 2.84 16.85
N PRO A 199 1.47 3.59 17.96
CA PRO A 199 2.44 3.58 19.07
C PRO A 199 2.70 2.18 19.65
N TYR A 200 1.70 1.28 19.61
CA TYR A 200 1.86 -0.11 20.04
C TYR A 200 2.95 -0.83 19.24
N ILE A 201 3.03 -0.55 17.93
CA ILE A 201 4.05 -1.08 17.02
C ILE A 201 5.39 -0.43 17.31
N VAL A 202 5.44 0.91 17.27
CA VAL A 202 6.69 1.69 17.36
C VAL A 202 7.49 1.34 18.62
N LYS A 203 6.84 1.19 19.77
CA LYS A 203 7.53 0.87 21.03
C LYS A 203 7.97 -0.59 21.20
N ARG A 204 7.57 -1.46 20.27
CA ARG A 204 7.94 -2.89 20.20
C ARG A 204 8.91 -3.19 19.07
N LEU A 205 9.29 -2.20 18.26
CA LEU A 205 10.35 -2.35 17.28
C LEU A 205 11.66 -2.75 17.99
N ASP A 206 12.43 -3.60 17.31
CA ASP A 206 13.79 -3.96 17.71
C ASP A 206 14.74 -2.77 17.54
N ASN A 207 16.01 -2.94 17.93
CA ASN A 207 17.01 -1.91 17.69
C ASN A 207 17.14 -1.65 16.19
N ASN A 208 17.13 -0.38 15.82
CA ASN A 208 17.12 0.15 14.45
C ASN A 208 15.94 -0.34 13.61
N GLY A 209 14.87 -0.85 14.26
CA GLY A 209 13.69 -1.32 13.57
C GLY A 209 12.87 -0.19 12.97
N SER A 210 12.15 -0.47 11.89
CA SER A 210 11.41 0.55 11.14
C SER A 210 9.96 0.14 10.90
N VAL A 211 9.05 1.10 10.86
CA VAL A 211 7.66 0.88 10.40
C VAL A 211 7.38 1.70 9.15
N ALA A 212 6.95 1.03 8.08
CA ALA A 212 6.41 1.67 6.88
C ALA A 212 4.95 2.05 7.12
N LEU A 213 4.67 3.34 7.29
CA LEU A 213 3.34 3.87 7.57
C LEU A 213 2.67 4.31 6.27
N ILE A 214 1.73 3.51 5.77
CA ILE A 214 1.22 3.61 4.40
C ILE A 214 -0.11 4.37 4.31
N CYS A 215 -1.03 4.12 5.24
CA CYS A 215 -2.42 4.59 5.12
C CYS A 215 -3.02 4.91 6.50
N ILE A 216 -4.25 5.42 6.49
CA ILE A 216 -4.92 6.06 7.63
C ILE A 216 -6.29 5.44 7.96
N THR A 217 -6.48 4.15 7.68
CA THR A 217 -7.78 3.49 7.93
C THR A 217 -8.19 3.51 9.41
N GLY A 218 -7.22 3.58 10.33
CA GLY A 218 -7.43 3.76 11.76
C GLY A 218 -7.36 5.20 12.27
N GLY A 219 -7.20 6.18 11.37
CA GLY A 219 -7.08 7.61 11.70
C GLY A 219 -5.75 8.23 11.24
N ASN A 220 -5.76 9.57 11.15
CA ASN A 220 -4.61 10.37 10.68
C ASN A 220 -3.77 10.99 11.80
N ASN A 221 -4.10 10.70 13.06
CA ASN A 221 -3.39 11.20 14.23
C ASN A 221 -2.83 10.03 15.05
N PHE A 222 -1.65 10.22 15.65
CA PHE A 222 -1.10 9.32 16.67
C PHE A 222 -0.30 10.13 17.69
N GLU A 223 -0.21 9.62 18.92
CA GLU A 223 0.58 10.21 19.99
C GLU A 223 1.58 9.18 20.53
N THR A 224 2.86 9.54 20.62
CA THR A 224 3.90 8.66 21.15
C THR A 224 5.01 9.46 21.82
N THR A 225 5.96 8.76 22.46
CA THR A 225 7.13 9.40 23.08
C THR A 225 8.32 9.38 22.13
N VAL A 226 9.32 10.23 22.36
CA VAL A 226 10.58 10.22 21.59
C VAL A 226 11.48 9.02 21.89
N LEU A 227 11.17 8.24 22.94
CA LEU A 227 12.06 7.21 23.50
C LEU A 227 12.35 6.02 22.55
N PRO A 228 11.39 5.49 21.77
CA PRO A 228 11.70 4.49 20.73
C PRO A 228 12.75 4.99 19.73
N PHE A 229 12.67 6.26 19.33
CA PHE A 229 13.56 6.85 18.34
C PHE A 229 14.96 7.07 18.91
N ILE A 230 15.09 7.76 20.05
CA ILE A 230 16.40 8.16 20.57
C ILE A 230 17.14 7.02 21.30
N LEU A 231 16.42 6.03 21.84
CA LEU A 231 17.04 4.92 22.60
C LEU A 231 17.18 3.63 21.79
N ARG A 232 16.38 3.45 20.73
CA ARG A 232 16.44 2.25 19.88
C ARG A 232 16.76 2.55 18.43
N GLY A 233 16.85 3.80 18.00
CA GLY A 233 17.03 4.13 16.58
C GLY A 233 15.81 3.75 15.73
N ALA A 234 14.62 3.64 16.34
CA ALA A 234 13.41 3.31 15.60
C ALA A 234 13.12 4.38 14.53
N SER A 235 12.58 3.96 13.39
CA SER A 235 12.19 4.88 12.31
C SER A 235 10.74 4.67 11.88
N ILE A 236 10.07 5.76 11.49
CA ILE A 236 8.82 5.72 10.73
C ILE A 236 9.18 6.18 9.32
N ILE A 237 8.90 5.35 8.33
CA ILE A 237 9.18 5.58 6.91
C ILE A 237 7.89 5.62 6.10
#